data_AF-A0A7Y3E180-F1
#
_entry.id   AF-A0A7Y3E180-F1
#
_cell.length_a   1.000
_cell.length_b   1.000
_cell.length_c   1.000
_cell.angle_alpha   90.00
_cell.angle_beta   90.00
_cell.angle_gamma   90.00
#
_symmetry.space_group_name_H-M   'P 1'
#
loop_
_entity.id
_entity.type
_entity.pdbx_description
1 polymer ?
#
loop_
_entity_poly.entity_id
_entity_poly.type
_entity_poly.pdbx_seq_one_letter_code
_entity_poly.pdbx_strand_id
1 'polypeptide(L)'
;SLHPLVKFSLELLGHPSARKLMEIVAVAGLAQNFAALKSLTTTGIQEGHMKMHLLNILNQFNATTDEKEKLVNYFKTHVVSFSAVEDALNQLRTIS
;
A
#
# COMPACT_ATOMS: atom_id res chain seq x y z
N SER A 1 -36.40 11.64 -3.09
CA SER A 1 -35.00 11.27 -2.79
C SER A 1 -34.64 11.88 -1.45
N LEU A 2 -34.41 11.02 -0.44
CA LEU A 2 -34.29 11.41 0.98
C LEU A 2 -32.92 12.03 1.33
N HIS A 3 -31.93 11.95 0.42
CA HIS A 3 -30.56 12.42 0.66
C HIS A 3 -30.11 13.45 -0.39
N PRO A 4 -29.85 14.72 -0.02
CA PRO A 4 -29.48 15.79 -0.95
C PRO A 4 -28.28 15.45 -1.86
N LEU A 5 -27.26 14.77 -1.36
CA LEU A 5 -26.09 14.36 -2.16
C LEU A 5 -26.43 13.42 -3.32
N VAL A 6 -27.51 12.63 -3.24
CA VAL A 6 -27.90 11.74 -4.34
C VAL A 6 -28.42 12.54 -5.52
N LYS A 7 -29.19 13.62 -5.27
CA LYS A 7 -29.67 14.51 -6.34
C LYS A 7 -28.50 15.22 -7.02
N PHE A 8 -27.58 15.77 -6.22
CA PHE A 8 -26.37 16.42 -6.73
C PHE A 8 -25.48 15.46 -7.53
N SER A 9 -25.30 14.23 -7.07
CA SER A 9 -24.49 13.22 -7.80
C SER A 9 -25.10 12.84 -9.15
N LEU A 10 -26.44 12.72 -9.23
CA LEU A 10 -27.12 12.46 -10.50
C LEU A 10 -27.07 13.66 -11.45
N GLU A 11 -27.15 14.88 -10.92
CA GLU A 11 -26.98 16.11 -11.69
C GLU A 11 -25.55 16.21 -12.27
N LEU A 12 -24.53 15.93 -11.45
CA LEU A 12 -23.13 15.86 -11.89
C LEU A 12 -22.92 14.85 -13.02
N LEU A 13 -23.64 13.73 -12.98
CA LEU A 13 -23.63 12.69 -14.02
C LEU A 13 -24.50 13.03 -15.24
N GLY A 14 -25.18 14.18 -15.27
CA GLY A 14 -26.04 14.61 -16.38
C GLY A 14 -27.41 13.92 -16.43
N HIS A 15 -27.98 13.57 -15.28
CA HIS A 15 -29.26 12.88 -15.12
C HIS A 15 -29.44 11.66 -16.05
N PRO A 16 -28.55 10.65 -15.95
CA PRO A 16 -28.61 9.47 -16.81
C PRO A 16 -29.89 8.66 -16.57
N SER A 17 -30.37 7.98 -17.60
CA SER A 17 -31.38 6.93 -17.44
C SER A 17 -30.83 5.79 -16.57
N ALA A 18 -31.69 4.97 -15.98
CA ALA A 18 -31.26 3.82 -15.19
C ALA A 18 -30.32 2.89 -15.98
N ARG A 19 -30.62 2.64 -17.27
CA ARG A 19 -29.74 1.85 -18.15
C ARG A 19 -28.36 2.52 -18.31
N LYS A 20 -28.33 3.83 -18.54
CA LYS A 20 -27.06 4.55 -18.71
C LYS A 20 -26.25 4.60 -17.41
N LEU A 21 -26.92 4.75 -16.27
CA LEU A 21 -26.28 4.69 -14.96
C LEU A 21 -25.64 3.32 -14.69
N MET A 22 -26.32 2.23 -15.07
CA MET A 22 -25.74 0.87 -14.96
C MET A 22 -24.46 0.72 -15.80
N GLU A 23 -24.44 1.23 -17.03
CA GLU A 23 -23.24 1.22 -17.88
C GLU A 23 -22.08 2.00 -17.23
N ILE A 24 -22.36 3.20 -16.70
CA ILE A 24 -21.36 4.04 -16.01
C ILE A 24 -20.77 3.29 -14.82
N VAL A 25 -21.61 2.69 -13.98
CA VAL A 25 -21.18 1.92 -12.80
C VAL A 25 -20.36 0.70 -13.21
N ALA A 26 -20.77 -0.02 -14.27
CA ALA A 26 -20.04 -1.18 -14.76
C ALA A 26 -18.63 -0.81 -15.23
N VAL A 27 -18.50 0.26 -16.02
CA VAL A 27 -17.20 0.75 -16.51
C VAL A 27 -16.33 1.28 -15.36
N ALA A 28 -16.93 1.99 -14.40
CA ALA A 28 -16.22 2.44 -13.20
C ALA A 28 -15.67 1.27 -12.37
N GLY A 29 -16.46 0.22 -12.19
CA GLY A 29 -16.04 -1.02 -11.52
C GLY A 29 -14.90 -1.73 -12.26
N LEU A 30 -14.96 -1.80 -13.60
CA LEU A 30 -13.87 -2.37 -14.41
C LEU A 30 -12.59 -1.54 -14.31
N ALA A 31 -12.70 -0.21 -14.37
CA ALA A 31 -11.56 0.69 -14.20
C ALA A 31 -10.94 0.55 -12.80
N GLN A 32 -11.76 0.40 -11.76
CA GLN A 32 -11.30 0.13 -10.40
C GLN A 32 -10.56 -1.21 -10.29
N ASN A 33 -11.11 -2.28 -10.89
CA ASN A 33 -10.45 -3.59 -10.90
C ASN A 33 -9.10 -3.53 -11.65
N PHE A 34 -9.06 -2.89 -12.81
CA PHE A 34 -7.83 -2.69 -13.57
C PHE A 34 -6.78 -1.90 -12.78
N ALA A 35 -7.18 -0.79 -12.14
CA ALA A 35 -6.30 0.02 -11.32
C ALA A 35 -5.75 -0.78 -10.13
N ALA A 36 -6.58 -1.61 -9.47
CA ALA A 36 -6.15 -2.46 -8.37
C ALA A 36 -5.12 -3.52 -8.83
N LEU A 37 -5.38 -4.22 -9.94
CA LEU A 37 -4.44 -5.20 -10.48
C LEU A 37 -3.13 -4.54 -10.93
N LYS A 38 -3.21 -3.40 -11.62
CA LYS A 38 -2.03 -2.62 -12.00
C LYS A 38 -1.24 -2.18 -10.77
N SER A 39 -1.93 -1.73 -9.73
CA SER A 39 -1.35 -1.33 -8.45
C SER A 39 -0.67 -2.50 -7.72
N LEU A 40 -1.20 -3.71 -7.79
CA LEU A 40 -0.59 -4.90 -7.18
C LEU A 40 0.65 -5.41 -7.94
N THR A 41 0.70 -5.15 -9.24
CA THR A 41 1.78 -5.59 -10.15
C THR A 41 2.89 -4.55 -10.32
N THR A 42 2.74 -3.33 -9.80
CA THR A 42 3.80 -2.32 -9.84
C THR A 42 4.81 -2.53 -8.71
N THR A 43 6.08 -2.34 -9.05
CA THR A 43 7.19 -2.48 -8.09
C THR A 43 7.08 -1.49 -6.93
N GLY A 44 6.65 -0.26 -7.19
CA GLY A 44 6.61 0.79 -6.17
C GLY A 44 5.71 0.48 -4.96
N ILE A 45 4.60 -0.24 -5.16
CA ILE A 45 3.71 -0.62 -4.05
C ILE A 45 4.27 -1.80 -3.27
N GLN A 46 4.85 -2.78 -3.96
CA GLN A 46 5.54 -3.89 -3.30
C GLN A 46 6.75 -3.40 -2.50
N GLU A 47 7.59 -2.53 -3.08
CA GLU A 47 8.72 -1.90 -2.40
C GLU A 47 8.28 -1.07 -1.19
N GLY A 48 7.21 -0.28 -1.33
CA GLY A 48 6.62 0.48 -0.24
C GLY A 48 6.11 -0.41 0.89
N HIS A 49 5.39 -1.49 0.55
CA HIS A 49 4.89 -2.47 1.50
C HIS A 49 6.04 -3.17 2.24
N MET A 50 7.06 -3.63 1.52
CA MET A 50 8.22 -4.30 2.13
C MET A 50 9.05 -3.37 3.00
N LYS A 51 9.20 -2.09 2.62
CA LYS A 51 9.84 -1.08 3.47
C LYS A 51 9.04 -0.84 4.77
N MET A 52 7.72 -0.74 4.68
CA MET A 52 6.86 -0.62 5.86
C MET A 52 6.95 -1.88 6.74
N HIS A 53 6.92 -3.07 6.13
CA HIS A 53 7.03 -4.35 6.83
C HIS A 53 8.34 -4.46 7.61
N LEU A 54 9.49 -4.12 6.98
CA LEU A 54 10.79 -4.06 7.64
C LEU A 54 10.77 -3.10 8.84
N LEU A 55 10.27 -1.87 8.64
CA LEU A 55 10.20 -0.87 9.71
C LEU A 55 9.31 -1.34 10.88
N ASN A 56 8.23 -2.05 10.60
CA ASN A 56 7.37 -2.62 11.64
C ASN A 56 8.10 -3.68 12.48
N ILE A 57 8.89 -4.56 11.85
CA ILE A 57 9.70 -5.56 12.57
C ILE A 57 10.76 -4.84 13.42
N LEU A 58 11.48 -3.87 12.84
CA LEU A 58 12.50 -3.11 13.56
C LEU A 58 11.92 -2.32 14.76
N ASN A 59 10.71 -1.80 14.63
CA ASN A 59 10.00 -1.17 15.73
C ASN A 59 9.67 -2.15 16.87
N GLN A 60 9.31 -3.40 16.57
CA GLN A 60 9.08 -4.43 17.59
C GLN A 60 10.34 -4.74 18.39
N PHE A 61 11.51 -4.65 17.76
CA PHE A 61 12.81 -4.77 18.43
C PHE A 61 13.34 -3.47 19.06
N ASN A 62 12.51 -2.42 19.11
CA ASN A 62 12.86 -1.09 19.58
C ASN A 62 14.14 -0.55 18.92
N ALA A 63 14.32 -0.80 17.63
CA ALA A 63 15.50 -0.37 16.91
C ALA A 63 15.61 1.17 16.91
N THR A 64 16.83 1.67 17.09
CA THR A 64 17.14 3.11 17.04
C THR A 64 17.02 3.64 15.61
N THR A 65 17.02 4.97 15.45
CA THR A 65 16.99 5.60 14.14
C THR A 65 18.18 5.17 13.28
N ASP A 66 19.38 5.14 13.86
CA ASP A 66 20.61 4.74 13.18
C ASP A 66 20.59 3.25 12.78
N GLU A 67 20.08 2.37 13.65
CA GLU A 67 19.90 0.95 13.34
C GLU A 67 18.92 0.77 12.17
N LYS A 68 17.82 1.52 12.17
CA LYS A 68 16.83 1.51 11.09
C LYS A 68 17.42 1.97 9.78
N GLU A 69 18.21 3.05 9.76
CA GLU A 69 18.80 3.56 8.52
C GLU A 69 19.76 2.54 7.91
N LYS A 70 20.65 1.95 8.73
CA LYS A 70 21.60 0.92 8.28
C LYS A 70 20.89 -0.32 7.74
N LEU A 71 19.89 -0.83 8.46
CA LEU A 71 19.18 -2.04 8.06
C LEU A 71 18.25 -1.80 6.87
N VAL A 72 17.60 -0.63 6.76
CA VAL A 72 16.85 -0.25 5.56
C VAL A 72 17.75 -0.24 4.32
N ASN A 73 19.00 0.20 4.43
CA ASN A 73 19.93 0.14 3.31
C ASN A 73 20.38 -1.29 2.99
N TYR A 74 20.68 -2.11 4.00
CA TYR A 74 21.07 -3.51 3.84
C TYR A 74 19.98 -4.33 3.13
N PHE A 75 18.71 -4.19 3.53
CA PHE A 75 17.60 -4.95 2.98
C PHE A 75 17.10 -4.46 1.61
N LYS A 76 17.73 -3.48 0.96
CA LYS A 76 17.42 -3.12 -0.43
C LYS A 76 17.70 -4.26 -1.41
N THR A 77 18.70 -5.09 -1.09
CA THR A 77 19.16 -6.20 -1.94
C THR A 77 19.04 -7.57 -1.25
N HIS A 78 18.44 -7.62 -0.06
CA HIS A 78 18.29 -8.84 0.73
C HIS A 78 16.81 -9.07 1.04
N VAL A 79 16.39 -10.33 1.05
CA VAL A 79 15.00 -10.69 1.35
C VAL A 79 14.70 -10.40 2.82
N VAL A 80 13.61 -9.68 3.06
CA VAL A 80 13.13 -9.39 4.41
C VAL A 80 12.34 -10.60 4.93
N SER A 81 12.81 -11.18 6.03
CA SER A 81 12.05 -12.10 6.87
C SER A 81 12.24 -11.72 8.34
N PHE A 82 11.33 -12.15 9.23
CA PHE A 82 11.45 -11.83 10.66
C PHE A 82 12.81 -12.29 11.23
N SER A 83 13.21 -13.54 10.96
CA SER A 83 14.48 -14.09 11.43
C SER A 83 15.69 -13.37 10.84
N ALA A 84 15.68 -13.05 9.53
CA ALA A 84 16.79 -12.35 8.90
C ALA A 84 16.98 -10.94 9.48
N VAL A 85 15.88 -10.25 9.81
CA VAL A 85 15.92 -8.92 10.43
C VAL A 85 16.43 -8.99 11.87
N GLU A 86 15.98 -9.99 12.64
CA GLU A 86 16.47 -10.24 14.01
C GLU A 86 17.98 -10.53 14.02
N ASP A 87 18.43 -11.45 13.17
CA ASP A 87 19.84 -11.84 13.05
C ASP A 87 20.71 -10.64 12.65
N ALA A 88 20.28 -9.87 11.63
CA ALA A 88 21.02 -8.70 11.15
C ALA A 88 21.09 -7.60 12.23
N LEU A 89 20.01 -7.38 12.98
CA LEU A 89 19.99 -6.41 14.07
C LEU A 89 20.92 -6.83 15.23
N ASN A 90 20.91 -8.11 15.60
CA ASN A 90 21.79 -8.65 16.64
C ASN A 90 23.26 -8.57 16.24
N GLN A 91 23.60 -8.88 14.99
CA GLN A 91 24.95 -8.70 14.45
C GLN A 91 25.38 -7.23 14.51
N LEU A 92 24.50 -6.31 14.10
CA LEU A 92 24.80 -4.87 14.13
C LEU A 92 25.10 -4.37 15.54
N ARG A 93 24.34 -4.85 16.54
CA ARG A 93 24.52 -4.52 17.96
C ARG A 93 25.75 -5.17 18.60
N THR A 94 26.19 -6.33 18.11
CA THR A 94 27.37 -7.04 18.63
C THR A 94 28.68 -6.39 18.16
N ILE A 95 28.64 -5.69 17.03
CA ILE A 95 29.80 -5.02 16.42
C ILE A 95 29.94 -3.55 16.90
N SER A 96 28.88 -3.00 17.51
CA SER A 96 28.84 -1.62 18.05
C SER A 96 29.23 -1.58 19.52
#